data_AF-A0A921MYH5-F1
#
_entry.id   AF-A0A921MYH5-F1
#
_cell.length_a   1.000
_cell.length_b   1.000
_cell.length_c   1.000
_cell.angle_alpha   90.00
_cell.angle_beta   90.00
_cell.angle_gamma   90.00
#
_symmetry.space_group_name_H-M   'P 1'
#
loop_
_entity.id
_entity.type
_entity.pdbx_description
1 polymer ?
#
loop_
_entity_poly.entity_id
_entity_poly.type
_entity_poly.pdbx_seq_one_letter_code
_entity_poly.pdbx_strand_id
1 'polypeptide(L)'
;LFFERGICAVSGVGNEGNTQTHTSGVIEFNGSEEYIELELSEDEPSVEIQIWIDRSNRVNCEVISPTGEISKLLQVSYYTLLKGIYDFEQTEYLMVTNYPTTFSGQQQITINLTNVKKGIWKIKLIGIDINSGIYNAYLSNRVFLKPGTKFRESTPEKTINYPATYEDIISVGAYDTINNTIWPTSSRGPTIDYIQAPELVAPGVNIIAPYPGEKYARISGTAPAAAYVAGSIALFLQYVLVENRYPKKAFTQNIATYLKAGAMRSDNISYPNSTYGYGLLNIRNSFDQLK
;
A
#
# COMPACT_ATOMS: atom_id res chain seq x y z
N LEU A 1 13.96 -1.90 17.10
CA LEU A 1 13.08 -0.71 17.06
C LEU A 1 11.70 -1.00 17.66
N PHE A 2 10.95 -2.00 17.19
CA PHE A 2 9.54 -2.21 17.56
C PHE A 2 9.26 -2.53 19.04
N PHE A 3 10.25 -3.03 19.78
CA PHE A 3 10.12 -3.40 21.20
C PHE A 3 10.90 -2.46 22.13
N GLU A 4 11.37 -1.32 21.61
CA GLU A 4 12.17 -0.38 22.39
C GLU A 4 11.28 0.64 23.09
N ARG A 5 11.48 0.78 24.41
CA ARG A 5 10.72 1.73 25.22
C ARG A 5 11.09 3.16 24.83
N GLY A 6 10.08 4.00 24.61
CA GLY A 6 10.25 5.41 24.26
C GLY A 6 10.50 5.66 22.78
N ILE A 7 10.50 4.60 21.95
CA ILE A 7 10.58 4.74 20.49
C ILE A 7 9.23 4.36 19.89
N CYS A 8 8.76 5.17 18.96
CA CYS A 8 7.53 4.92 18.23
C CYS A 8 7.73 5.25 16.74
N ALA A 9 7.36 4.31 15.86
CA ALA A 9 7.40 4.49 14.42
C ALA A 9 5.99 4.81 13.92
N VAL A 10 5.86 5.92 13.18
CA VAL A 10 4.61 6.40 12.61
C VAL A 10 4.82 6.57 11.11
N SER A 11 3.89 6.07 10.31
CA SER A 11 3.95 6.22 8.85
C SER A 11 2.60 6.60 8.29
N GLY A 12 2.61 7.47 7.28
CA GLY A 12 1.45 7.63 6.40
C GLY A 12 1.20 6.33 5.64
N VAL A 13 -0.06 5.99 5.38
CA VAL A 13 -0.41 4.77 4.64
C VAL A 13 -0.14 4.82 3.15
N GLY A 14 0.20 5.99 2.60
CA GLY A 14 0.36 6.19 1.16
C GLY A 14 -0.81 6.96 0.55
N ASN A 15 -0.61 7.40 -0.69
CA ASN A 15 -1.55 8.26 -1.41
C ASN A 15 -2.12 7.55 -2.66
N GLU A 16 -2.29 6.23 -2.59
CA GLU A 16 -2.62 5.38 -3.75
C GLU A 16 -4.07 4.87 -3.75
N GLY A 17 -4.90 5.28 -2.78
CA GLY A 17 -6.25 4.72 -2.58
C GLY A 17 -7.25 4.96 -3.73
N ASN A 18 -6.97 5.90 -4.62
CA ASN A 18 -7.77 6.17 -5.82
C ASN A 18 -6.88 6.53 -7.03
N THR A 19 -5.73 5.86 -7.16
CA THR A 19 -4.77 6.15 -8.23
C THR A 19 -4.72 5.07 -9.30
N GLN A 20 -5.52 4.00 -9.18
CA GLN A 20 -5.58 2.90 -10.15
C GLN A 20 -4.22 2.20 -10.39
N THR A 21 -3.33 2.25 -9.40
CA THR A 21 -2.00 1.60 -9.41
C THR A 21 -2.03 0.22 -8.76
N HIS A 22 -3.20 -0.26 -8.32
CA HIS A 22 -3.38 -1.58 -7.73
C HIS A 22 -4.61 -2.27 -8.31
N THR A 23 -4.51 -3.59 -8.47
CA THR A 23 -5.62 -4.48 -8.79
C THR A 23 -5.47 -5.82 -8.10
N SER A 24 -6.58 -6.46 -7.77
CA SER A 24 -6.63 -7.79 -7.16
C SER A 24 -7.68 -8.63 -7.85
N GLY A 25 -7.42 -9.93 -7.95
CA GLY A 25 -8.33 -10.90 -8.54
C GLY A 25 -8.11 -12.29 -7.96
N VAL A 26 -8.80 -13.26 -8.54
CA VAL A 26 -8.78 -14.67 -8.12
C VAL A 26 -8.54 -15.54 -9.34
N ILE A 27 -7.58 -16.45 -9.25
CA ILE A 27 -7.36 -17.54 -10.21
C ILE A 27 -8.20 -18.73 -9.72
N GLU A 28 -9.15 -19.20 -10.51
CA GLU A 28 -10.18 -20.12 -10.01
C GLU A 28 -9.66 -21.53 -9.71
N PHE A 29 -8.81 -22.10 -10.58
CA PHE A 29 -8.33 -23.48 -10.46
C PHE A 29 -7.03 -23.73 -11.26
N ASN A 30 -6.42 -24.90 -11.07
CA ASN A 30 -5.21 -25.29 -11.79
C ASN A 30 -5.45 -25.33 -13.31
N GLY A 31 -4.63 -24.60 -14.08
CA GLY A 31 -4.76 -24.44 -15.52
C GLY A 31 -5.71 -23.33 -15.96
N SER A 32 -6.45 -22.69 -15.05
CA SER A 32 -7.21 -21.48 -15.38
C SER A 32 -6.27 -20.30 -15.70
N GLU A 33 -6.74 -19.42 -16.57
CA GLU A 33 -5.99 -18.26 -17.06
C GLU A 33 -6.69 -16.99 -16.57
N GLU A 34 -5.93 -16.10 -15.91
CA GLU A 34 -6.39 -14.79 -15.49
C GLU A 34 -5.60 -13.69 -16.21
N TYR A 35 -6.30 -12.62 -16.59
CA TYR A 35 -5.73 -11.53 -17.38
C TYR A 35 -5.81 -10.21 -16.62
N ILE A 36 -4.64 -9.67 -16.27
CA ILE A 36 -4.51 -8.31 -15.74
C ILE A 36 -4.28 -7.37 -16.92
N GLU A 37 -5.17 -6.38 -17.10
CA GLU A 37 -5.04 -5.40 -18.19
C GLU A 37 -4.41 -4.09 -17.68
N LEU A 38 -3.24 -3.77 -18.23
CA LEU A 38 -2.50 -2.53 -18.02
C LEU A 38 -2.71 -1.60 -19.22
N GLU A 39 -3.32 -0.43 -18.99
CA GLU A 39 -3.58 0.59 -19.99
C GLU A 39 -2.52 1.70 -19.89
N LEU A 40 -1.91 2.05 -21.02
CA LEU A 40 -1.03 3.20 -21.18
C LEU A 40 -1.65 4.14 -22.22
N SER A 41 -1.97 5.38 -21.82
CA SER A 41 -2.47 6.41 -22.74
C SER A 41 -1.36 7.02 -23.62
N GLU A 42 -0.12 6.97 -23.16
CA GLU A 42 1.08 7.42 -23.85
C GLU A 42 2.26 6.49 -23.55
N ASP A 43 3.33 6.57 -24.34
CA ASP A 43 4.53 5.74 -24.15
C ASP A 43 5.19 6.04 -22.79
N GLU A 44 5.64 5.02 -22.08
CA GLU A 44 6.39 5.12 -20.83
C GLU A 44 7.85 4.70 -21.04
N PRO A 45 8.84 5.42 -20.47
CA PRO A 45 10.24 4.99 -20.57
C PRO A 45 10.46 3.64 -19.88
N SER A 46 9.77 3.41 -18.76
CA SER A 46 9.78 2.15 -18.04
C SER A 46 8.53 1.98 -17.20
N VAL A 47 8.04 0.75 -17.07
CA VAL A 47 6.97 0.39 -16.13
C VAL A 47 7.39 -0.85 -15.35
N GLU A 48 7.38 -0.75 -14.02
CA GLU A 48 7.52 -1.90 -13.13
C GLU A 48 6.14 -2.36 -12.65
N ILE A 49 5.91 -3.67 -12.72
CA ILE A 49 4.71 -4.33 -12.21
C ILE A 49 5.17 -5.39 -11.20
N GLN A 50 4.65 -5.33 -9.98
CA GLN A 50 4.89 -6.32 -8.95
C GLN A 50 3.62 -7.10 -8.67
N ILE A 51 3.68 -8.43 -8.76
CA ILE A 51 2.54 -9.31 -8.52
C ILE A 51 2.87 -10.23 -7.35
N TRP A 52 1.99 -10.21 -6.36
CA TRP A 52 2.05 -11.03 -5.17
C TRP A 52 0.91 -12.05 -5.20
N ILE A 53 1.29 -13.32 -5.14
CA ILE A 53 0.36 -14.44 -5.18
C ILE A 53 0.13 -14.92 -3.74
N ASP A 54 -1.12 -14.97 -3.29
CA ASP A 54 -1.46 -15.39 -1.93
C ASP A 54 -0.95 -16.81 -1.64
N ARG A 55 -0.62 -17.09 -0.38
CA ARG A 55 -0.04 -18.38 0.00
C ARG A 55 -1.16 -19.44 0.05
N SER A 56 -0.93 -20.68 -0.38
CA SER A 56 0.28 -21.27 -0.97
C SER A 56 0.18 -21.40 -2.50
N ASN A 57 -0.51 -20.46 -3.16
CA ASN A 57 -0.80 -20.58 -4.59
C ASN A 57 0.47 -20.41 -5.44
N ARG A 58 0.48 -21.03 -6.63
CA ARG A 58 1.58 -20.94 -7.61
C ARG A 58 1.05 -20.73 -9.01
N VAL A 59 1.72 -19.86 -9.76
CA VAL A 59 1.31 -19.47 -11.11
C VAL A 59 2.51 -19.35 -12.05
N ASN A 60 2.29 -19.62 -13.33
CA ASN A 60 3.17 -19.14 -14.40
C ASN A 60 2.67 -17.79 -14.91
N CYS A 61 3.54 -17.06 -15.62
CA CYS A 61 3.22 -15.74 -16.14
C CYS A 61 3.70 -15.54 -17.58
N GLU A 62 2.89 -14.87 -18.39
CA GLU A 62 3.24 -14.35 -19.72
C GLU A 62 2.77 -12.90 -19.83
N VAL A 63 3.44 -12.10 -20.65
CA VAL A 63 3.03 -10.74 -20.96
C VAL A 63 2.74 -10.65 -22.45
N ILE A 64 1.60 -10.07 -22.79
CA ILE A 64 1.09 -9.91 -24.15
C ILE A 64 1.13 -8.43 -24.49
N SER A 65 1.79 -8.08 -25.59
CA SER A 65 1.88 -6.71 -26.09
C SER A 65 0.56 -6.22 -26.70
N PRO A 66 0.39 -4.90 -26.90
CA PRO A 66 -0.77 -4.34 -27.59
C PRO A 66 -1.01 -4.92 -29.00
N THR A 67 0.04 -5.30 -29.72
CA THR A 67 -0.07 -5.97 -31.03
C THR A 67 -0.34 -7.47 -30.94
N GLY A 68 -0.25 -8.06 -29.75
CA GLY A 68 -0.54 -9.48 -29.50
C GLY A 68 0.69 -10.40 -29.50
N GLU A 69 1.90 -9.85 -29.56
CA GLU A 69 3.11 -10.63 -29.31
C GLU A 69 3.15 -11.12 -27.86
N ILE A 70 3.66 -12.33 -27.65
CA ILE A 70 3.67 -12.98 -26.33
C ILE A 70 5.12 -13.19 -25.90
N SER A 71 5.43 -12.82 -24.65
CA SER A 71 6.73 -13.11 -24.05
C SER A 71 6.98 -14.62 -23.92
N LYS A 72 8.21 -15.01 -23.62
CA LYS A 72 8.48 -16.36 -23.11
C LYS A 72 7.69 -16.64 -21.81
N LEU A 73 7.22 -17.88 -21.64
CA LEU A 73 6.56 -18.35 -20.42
C LEU A 73 7.51 -18.29 -19.22
N LEU A 74 7.18 -17.46 -18.23
CA LEU A 74 7.86 -17.42 -16.94
C LEU A 74 7.31 -18.55 -16.06
N GLN A 75 8.08 -19.62 -15.95
CA GLN A 75 7.76 -20.74 -15.08
C GLN A 75 8.15 -20.44 -13.63
N VAL A 76 7.24 -20.73 -12.69
CA VAL A 76 7.52 -20.60 -11.24
C VAL A 76 8.75 -21.44 -10.86
N SER A 77 9.66 -20.84 -10.10
CA SER A 77 10.82 -21.53 -9.53
C SER A 77 11.34 -20.77 -8.32
N TYR A 78 12.40 -21.30 -7.68
CA TYR A 78 13.13 -20.59 -6.63
C TYR A 78 13.59 -19.20 -7.09
N TYR A 79 14.17 -19.14 -8.29
CA TYR A 79 14.59 -17.92 -8.94
C TYR A 79 14.67 -18.19 -10.45
N THR A 80 13.79 -17.56 -11.23
CA THR A 80 13.89 -17.54 -12.70
C THR A 80 13.95 -16.09 -13.15
N LEU A 81 14.89 -15.78 -14.04
CA LEU A 81 14.97 -14.50 -14.75
C LEU A 81 14.82 -14.75 -16.25
N LEU A 82 13.86 -14.08 -16.87
CA LEU A 82 13.64 -14.09 -18.31
C LEU A 82 13.73 -12.68 -18.86
N LYS A 83 14.34 -12.55 -20.03
CA LYS A 83 14.36 -11.30 -20.79
C LYS A 83 14.06 -11.54 -22.25
N GLY A 84 13.57 -10.51 -22.92
CA GLY A 84 13.31 -10.51 -24.35
C GLY A 84 12.88 -9.13 -24.84
N ILE A 85 12.50 -9.09 -26.11
CA ILE A 85 12.03 -7.89 -26.80
C ILE A 85 10.75 -8.26 -27.56
N TYR A 86 9.82 -7.31 -27.62
CA TYR A 86 8.68 -7.35 -28.53
C TYR A 86 9.08 -6.66 -29.84
N ASP A 87 9.00 -7.36 -30.96
CA ASP A 87 9.57 -6.92 -32.23
C ASP A 87 8.83 -5.71 -32.84
N PHE A 88 7.51 -5.62 -32.67
CA PHE A 88 6.71 -4.49 -33.17
C PHE A 88 6.82 -3.26 -32.27
N GLU A 89 6.63 -3.43 -30.97
CA GLU A 89 6.71 -2.32 -30.01
C GLU A 89 8.15 -1.84 -29.75
N GLN A 90 9.15 -2.70 -30.01
CA GLN A 90 10.54 -2.50 -29.59
C GLN A 90 10.65 -2.26 -28.07
N THR A 91 9.70 -2.82 -27.31
CA THR A 91 9.69 -2.81 -25.84
C THR A 91 10.49 -4.00 -25.34
N GLU A 92 11.45 -3.78 -24.45
CA GLU A 92 12.15 -4.87 -23.78
C GLU A 92 11.42 -5.25 -22.49
N TYR A 93 11.37 -6.55 -22.20
CA TYR A 93 10.85 -7.06 -20.95
C TYR A 93 11.93 -7.80 -20.16
N LEU A 94 11.90 -7.61 -18.84
CA LEU A 94 12.64 -8.39 -17.85
C LEU A 94 11.65 -8.89 -16.80
N MET A 95 11.44 -10.20 -16.76
CA MET A 95 10.55 -10.85 -15.80
C MET A 95 11.35 -11.70 -14.82
N VAL A 96 11.02 -11.59 -13.54
CA VAL A 96 11.61 -12.36 -12.46
C VAL A 96 10.51 -13.01 -11.65
N THR A 97 10.65 -14.29 -11.31
CA THR A 97 9.80 -14.94 -10.30
C THR A 97 10.68 -15.48 -9.18
N ASN A 98 10.19 -15.33 -7.95
CA ASN A 98 10.80 -15.83 -6.73
C ASN A 98 9.76 -16.63 -5.93
N TYR A 99 10.00 -17.91 -5.68
CA TYR A 99 9.14 -18.74 -4.84
C TYR A 99 9.89 -19.88 -4.14
N PRO A 100 9.81 -20.00 -2.81
CA PRO A 100 9.19 -19.07 -1.87
C PRO A 100 10.06 -17.81 -1.65
N THR A 101 9.42 -16.64 -1.49
CA THR A 101 10.11 -15.45 -0.97
C THR A 101 10.62 -15.69 0.46
N THR A 102 11.76 -15.10 0.84
CA THR A 102 12.47 -15.44 2.10
C THR A 102 11.64 -15.18 3.38
N PHE A 103 10.92 -14.07 3.45
CA PHE A 103 10.19 -13.66 4.66
C PHE A 103 8.72 -14.10 4.67
N SER A 104 8.05 -13.98 3.52
CA SER A 104 6.64 -14.33 3.38
C SER A 104 6.43 -15.78 2.93
N GLY A 105 7.31 -16.35 2.12
CA GLY A 105 7.07 -17.68 1.55
C GLY A 105 6.07 -17.71 0.39
N GLN A 106 5.48 -16.56 0.05
CA GLN A 106 4.61 -16.39 -1.11
C GLN A 106 5.41 -16.29 -2.42
N GLN A 107 4.75 -16.51 -3.56
CA GLN A 107 5.35 -16.24 -4.86
C GLN A 107 5.28 -14.74 -5.14
N GLN A 108 6.39 -14.19 -5.63
CA GLN A 108 6.47 -12.83 -6.14
C GLN A 108 6.92 -12.88 -7.60
N ILE A 109 6.23 -12.12 -8.45
CA ILE A 109 6.62 -11.89 -9.84
C ILE A 109 6.89 -10.40 -10.01
N THR A 110 8.00 -10.06 -10.67
CA THR A 110 8.35 -8.68 -11.03
C THR A 110 8.54 -8.61 -12.53
N ILE A 111 7.84 -7.67 -13.17
CA ILE A 111 7.89 -7.44 -14.61
C ILE A 111 8.38 -6.00 -14.79
N ASN A 112 9.53 -5.85 -15.43
CA ASN A 112 10.07 -4.56 -15.83
C ASN A 112 9.99 -4.46 -17.35
N LEU A 113 9.19 -3.51 -17.83
CA LEU A 113 9.10 -3.16 -19.24
C LEU A 113 9.88 -1.87 -19.47
N THR A 114 10.64 -1.77 -20.56
CA THR A 114 11.37 -0.55 -20.95
C THR A 114 11.06 -0.16 -22.39
N ASN A 115 11.04 1.13 -22.68
CA ASN A 115 10.50 1.68 -23.94
C ASN A 115 9.06 1.17 -24.21
N VAL A 116 8.18 1.33 -23.22
CA VAL A 116 6.84 0.75 -23.22
C VAL A 116 5.92 1.58 -24.11
N LYS A 117 5.31 0.95 -25.12
CA LYS A 117 4.40 1.63 -26.04
C LYS A 117 3.00 1.77 -25.47
N LYS A 118 2.33 2.88 -25.82
CA LYS A 118 0.92 3.10 -25.49
C LYS A 118 0.04 1.96 -26.00
N GLY A 119 -1.02 1.66 -25.28
CA GLY A 119 -1.94 0.56 -25.60
C GLY A 119 -2.32 -0.24 -24.37
N ILE A 120 -2.96 -1.39 -24.60
CA ILE A 120 -3.37 -2.31 -23.55
C ILE A 120 -2.40 -3.49 -23.56
N TRP A 121 -1.61 -3.58 -22.50
CA TRP A 121 -0.76 -4.72 -22.20
C TRP A 121 -1.53 -5.70 -21.34
N LYS A 122 -1.39 -7.00 -21.58
CA LYS A 122 -2.07 -8.03 -20.77
C LYS A 122 -1.03 -8.89 -20.07
N ILE A 123 -1.17 -9.03 -18.76
CA ILE A 123 -0.38 -9.97 -17.97
C ILE A 123 -1.26 -11.18 -17.71
N LYS A 124 -0.85 -12.31 -18.30
CA LYS A 124 -1.55 -13.58 -18.21
C LYS A 124 -0.96 -14.41 -17.09
N LEU A 125 -1.75 -14.71 -16.07
CA LEU A 125 -1.41 -15.63 -14.99
C LEU A 125 -2.05 -16.99 -15.26
N ILE A 126 -1.27 -18.07 -15.13
CA ILE A 126 -1.73 -19.44 -15.39
C ILE A 126 -1.59 -20.25 -14.10
N GLY A 127 -2.70 -20.73 -13.55
CA GLY A 127 -2.68 -21.47 -12.28
C GLY A 127 -1.95 -22.81 -12.37
N ILE A 128 -1.10 -23.13 -11.39
CA ILE A 128 -0.42 -24.43 -11.29
C ILE A 128 -0.92 -25.19 -10.06
N ASP A 129 -0.89 -24.54 -8.91
CA ASP A 129 -1.44 -25.06 -7.66
C ASP A 129 -2.22 -23.95 -6.98
N ILE A 130 -3.54 -24.10 -7.01
CA ILE A 130 -4.49 -23.07 -6.63
C ILE A 130 -5.33 -23.58 -5.45
N ASN A 131 -5.29 -22.82 -4.36
CA ASN A 131 -6.12 -22.91 -3.18
C ASN A 131 -7.06 -21.69 -3.12
N SER A 132 -6.61 -20.55 -2.58
CA SER A 132 -7.40 -19.31 -2.56
C SER A 132 -7.45 -18.61 -3.91
N GLY A 133 -6.41 -18.78 -4.74
CA GLY A 133 -6.26 -18.14 -6.04
C GLY A 133 -6.02 -16.62 -6.01
N ILE A 134 -6.02 -16.00 -4.83
CA ILE A 134 -5.94 -14.54 -4.70
C ILE A 134 -4.58 -14.04 -5.19
N TYR A 135 -4.58 -12.99 -6.01
CA TYR A 135 -3.39 -12.23 -6.37
C TYR A 135 -3.61 -10.73 -6.13
N ASN A 136 -2.51 -10.00 -5.99
CA ASN A 136 -2.49 -8.54 -5.94
C ASN A 136 -1.36 -8.04 -6.85
N ALA A 137 -1.67 -7.14 -7.77
CA ALA A 137 -0.72 -6.54 -8.69
C ALA A 137 -0.62 -5.03 -8.46
N TYR A 138 0.62 -4.53 -8.47
CA TYR A 138 0.96 -3.16 -8.15
C TYR A 138 1.81 -2.56 -9.26
N LEU A 139 1.51 -1.32 -9.64
CA LEU A 139 2.43 -0.44 -10.34
C LEU A 139 3.27 0.35 -9.33
N SER A 140 4.29 1.05 -9.81
CA SER A 140 4.93 2.10 -9.03
C SER A 140 3.92 3.16 -8.56
N ASN A 141 4.22 3.85 -7.46
CA ASN A 141 3.36 4.95 -6.97
C ASN A 141 3.04 5.94 -8.09
N ARG A 142 1.81 6.45 -8.11
CA ARG A 142 1.26 7.30 -9.17
C ARG A 142 2.16 8.48 -9.55
N VAL A 143 2.90 9.05 -8.60
CA VAL A 143 3.81 10.18 -8.82
C VAL A 143 4.96 9.87 -9.79
N PHE A 144 5.30 8.59 -9.99
CA PHE A 144 6.37 8.15 -10.89
C PHE A 144 5.86 7.72 -12.27
N LEU A 145 4.55 7.73 -12.48
CA LEU A 145 3.92 7.28 -13.72
C LEU A 145 3.36 8.48 -14.49
N LYS A 146 3.36 8.39 -15.80
CA LYS A 146 2.65 9.35 -16.64
C LYS A 146 1.13 9.25 -16.44
N PRO A 147 0.40 10.35 -16.70
CA PRO A 147 -1.05 10.32 -16.68
C PRO A 147 -1.60 9.23 -17.63
N GLY A 148 -2.52 8.41 -17.13
CA GLY A 148 -3.16 7.37 -17.92
C GLY A 148 -2.45 6.00 -17.96
N THR A 149 -1.32 5.83 -17.27
CA THR A 149 -0.71 4.51 -17.02
C THR A 149 -1.38 3.84 -15.81
N LYS A 150 -2.28 2.87 -16.00
CA LYS A 150 -3.16 2.35 -14.93
C LYS A 150 -3.58 0.91 -15.20
N PHE A 151 -4.01 0.20 -14.16
CA PHE A 151 -4.83 -0.98 -14.38
C PHE A 151 -6.22 -0.57 -14.85
N ARG A 152 -6.79 -1.27 -15.84
CA ARG A 152 -8.14 -1.00 -16.34
C ARG A 152 -9.18 -1.29 -15.27
N GLU A 153 -9.08 -2.47 -14.68
CA GLU A 153 -9.80 -2.86 -13.48
C GLU A 153 -8.90 -2.63 -12.27
N SER A 154 -9.28 -1.70 -11.38
CA SER A 154 -8.49 -1.35 -10.20
C SER A 154 -9.25 -1.61 -8.91
N THR A 155 -8.54 -2.03 -7.87
CA THR A 155 -9.10 -2.29 -6.54
C THR A 155 -8.60 -1.24 -5.54
N PRO A 156 -9.47 -0.51 -4.83
CA PRO A 156 -9.05 0.56 -3.93
C PRO A 156 -8.49 0.06 -2.59
N GLU A 157 -8.86 -1.15 -2.15
CA GLU A 157 -8.29 -1.83 -0.98
C GLU A 157 -6.86 -2.34 -1.23
N LYS A 158 -6.14 -2.66 -0.15
CA LYS A 158 -4.75 -3.18 -0.17
C LYS A 158 -3.74 -2.27 -0.86
N THR A 159 -3.95 -0.96 -0.77
CA THR A 159 -3.08 0.09 -1.34
C THR A 159 -2.08 0.67 -0.33
N ILE A 160 -1.92 0.03 0.83
CA ILE A 160 -1.02 0.48 1.91
C ILE A 160 0.43 0.37 1.48
N ASN A 161 1.17 1.47 1.54
CA ASN A 161 2.58 1.52 1.19
C ASN A 161 3.46 1.01 2.33
N TYR A 162 4.56 0.36 1.97
CA TYR A 162 5.68 0.16 2.87
C TYR A 162 6.19 1.51 3.42
N PRO A 163 6.54 1.64 4.71
CA PRO A 163 6.57 0.58 5.72
C PRO A 163 5.27 0.45 6.54
N ALA A 164 4.21 1.21 6.24
CA ALA A 164 2.95 1.20 6.99
C ALA A 164 2.19 -0.15 6.93
N THR A 165 2.72 -1.13 6.19
CA THR A 165 2.24 -2.51 6.14
C THR A 165 2.61 -3.33 7.38
N TYR A 166 3.58 -2.90 8.20
CA TYR A 166 3.95 -3.60 9.43
C TYR A 166 3.00 -3.31 10.59
N GLU A 167 2.67 -4.33 11.36
CA GLU A 167 1.75 -4.24 12.51
C GLU A 167 2.28 -3.29 13.62
N ASP A 168 3.59 -3.27 13.87
CA ASP A 168 4.21 -2.42 14.89
C ASP A 168 4.55 -1.00 14.39
N ILE A 169 3.99 -0.58 13.26
CA ILE A 169 4.05 0.81 12.77
C ILE A 169 2.66 1.43 12.88
N ILE A 170 2.59 2.57 13.56
CA ILE A 170 1.34 3.32 13.67
C ILE A 170 1.02 3.90 12.29
N SER A 171 0.10 3.25 11.59
CA SER A 171 -0.26 3.56 10.21
C SER A 171 -1.40 4.59 10.18
N VAL A 172 -1.16 5.69 9.48
CA VAL A 172 -2.02 6.88 9.55
C VAL A 172 -2.59 7.24 8.18
N GLY A 173 -3.92 7.22 8.07
CA GLY A 173 -4.66 7.77 6.92
C GLY A 173 -4.95 9.27 7.07
N ALA A 174 -5.36 9.89 5.98
CA ALA A 174 -5.64 11.34 5.93
C ALA A 174 -7.13 11.62 5.75
N TYR A 175 -7.65 12.59 6.50
CA TYR A 175 -8.98 13.14 6.29
C TYR A 175 -8.95 14.67 6.15
N ASP A 176 -10.00 15.21 5.52
CA ASP A 176 -10.25 16.64 5.40
C ASP A 176 -11.06 17.14 6.59
N THR A 177 -10.50 18.06 7.37
CA THR A 177 -11.14 18.65 8.54
C THR A 177 -12.28 19.61 8.22
N ILE A 178 -12.34 20.15 7.00
CA ILE A 178 -13.41 21.07 6.59
C ILE A 178 -14.70 20.29 6.36
N ASN A 179 -14.58 19.19 5.60
CA ASN A 179 -15.72 18.37 5.21
C ASN A 179 -15.95 17.16 6.14
N ASN A 180 -15.02 16.87 7.05
CA ASN A 180 -14.98 15.66 7.87
C ASN A 180 -15.12 14.37 7.05
N THR A 181 -14.45 14.32 5.91
CA THR A 181 -14.45 13.17 4.99
C THR A 181 -13.05 12.64 4.78
N ILE A 182 -12.94 11.33 4.52
CA ILE A 182 -11.66 10.74 4.15
C ILE A 182 -11.10 11.41 2.88
N TRP A 183 -9.78 11.64 2.85
CA TRP A 183 -9.13 12.11 1.65
C TRP A 183 -9.15 10.99 0.60
N PRO A 184 -9.71 11.20 -0.62
CA PRO A 184 -9.98 10.10 -1.56
C PRO A 184 -8.77 9.24 -1.92
N THR A 185 -7.59 9.84 -1.99
CA THR A 185 -6.32 9.18 -2.32
C THR A 185 -5.63 8.57 -1.11
N SER A 186 -6.12 8.75 0.12
CA SER A 186 -5.58 8.04 1.28
C SER A 186 -5.66 6.53 1.02
N SER A 187 -4.52 5.85 1.02
CA SER A 187 -4.44 4.41 0.83
C SER A 187 -5.31 3.67 1.86
N ARG A 188 -5.82 2.52 1.45
CA ARG A 188 -6.81 1.73 2.20
C ARG A 188 -6.28 0.33 2.41
N GLY A 189 -6.56 -0.21 3.58
CA GLY A 189 -6.20 -1.59 3.91
C GLY A 189 -7.29 -2.59 3.52
N PRO A 190 -7.31 -3.76 4.18
CA PRO A 190 -6.18 -4.28 4.98
C PRO A 190 -4.92 -4.45 4.10
N THR A 191 -3.77 -4.79 4.69
CA THR A 191 -2.61 -5.20 3.89
C THR A 191 -2.89 -6.54 3.18
N ILE A 192 -2.01 -6.96 2.26
CA ILE A 192 -2.12 -8.29 1.63
C ILE A 192 -2.01 -9.44 2.63
N ASP A 193 -1.32 -9.23 3.76
CA ASP A 193 -1.24 -10.17 4.89
C ASP A 193 -2.39 -9.96 5.90
N TYR A 194 -3.48 -9.30 5.48
CA TYR A 194 -4.71 -9.09 6.25
C TYR A 194 -4.54 -8.27 7.54
N ILE A 195 -3.45 -7.49 7.66
CA ILE A 195 -3.26 -6.57 8.79
C ILE A 195 -4.19 -5.36 8.61
N GLN A 196 -4.93 -5.01 9.66
CA GLN A 196 -5.79 -3.84 9.68
C GLN A 196 -4.95 -2.55 9.58
N ALA A 197 -5.11 -1.83 8.47
CA ALA A 197 -4.48 -0.54 8.21
C ALA A 197 -5.47 0.38 7.44
N PRO A 198 -5.42 1.71 7.60
CA PRO A 198 -4.69 2.41 8.65
C PRO A 198 -5.13 1.96 10.06
N GLU A 199 -4.32 2.24 11.07
CA GLU A 199 -4.75 2.12 12.47
C GLU A 199 -5.72 3.25 12.82
N LEU A 200 -5.49 4.45 12.32
CA LEU A 200 -6.35 5.61 12.54
C LEU A 200 -6.14 6.66 11.45
N VAL A 201 -7.00 7.66 11.41
CA VAL A 201 -6.87 8.79 10.47
C VAL A 201 -6.67 10.11 11.21
N ALA A 202 -5.92 11.02 10.61
CA ALA A 202 -5.62 12.34 11.17
C ALA A 202 -5.76 13.45 10.11
N PRO A 203 -5.83 14.73 10.53
CA PRO A 203 -5.90 15.85 9.59
C PRO A 203 -4.74 15.82 8.59
N GLY A 204 -5.06 15.74 7.30
CA GLY A 204 -4.04 15.59 6.26
C GLY A 204 -4.31 16.38 4.98
N VAL A 205 -5.33 17.23 4.94
CA VAL A 205 -5.72 17.98 3.74
C VAL A 205 -5.61 19.48 3.99
N ASN A 206 -4.95 20.20 3.08
CA ASN A 206 -4.78 21.66 3.12
C ASN A 206 -4.13 22.20 4.41
N ILE A 207 -3.25 21.40 5.01
CA ILE A 207 -2.53 21.71 6.25
C ILE A 207 -1.51 22.81 5.98
N ILE A 208 -1.53 23.87 6.77
CA ILE A 208 -0.52 24.94 6.71
C ILE A 208 0.73 24.43 7.42
N ALA A 209 1.85 24.32 6.70
CA ALA A 209 3.11 23.81 7.21
C ALA A 209 4.29 24.71 6.83
N PRO A 210 5.39 24.71 7.62
CA PRO A 210 6.62 25.40 7.26
C PRO A 210 7.15 24.95 5.89
N TYR A 211 7.69 25.89 5.13
CA TYR A 211 8.24 25.69 3.79
C TYR A 211 9.59 26.42 3.64
N PRO A 212 10.53 25.93 2.82
CA PRO A 212 11.84 26.56 2.65
C PRO A 212 11.78 28.07 2.37
N GLY A 213 12.74 28.80 2.96
CA GLY A 213 12.86 30.25 2.82
C GLY A 213 11.92 31.04 3.74
N GLU A 214 11.73 30.59 4.99
CA GLU A 214 10.89 31.25 6.01
C GLU A 214 9.43 31.45 5.58
N LYS A 215 8.91 30.53 4.78
CA LYS A 215 7.55 30.58 4.23
C LYS A 215 6.65 29.52 4.86
N TYR A 216 5.37 29.63 4.54
CA TYR A 216 4.38 28.61 4.81
C TYR A 216 3.71 28.21 3.50
N ALA A 217 3.35 26.94 3.39
CA ALA A 217 2.62 26.38 2.26
C ALA A 217 1.47 25.50 2.75
N ARG A 218 0.48 25.28 1.88
CA ARG A 218 -0.56 24.26 2.11
C ARG A 218 -0.09 22.94 1.53
N ILE A 219 -0.13 21.90 2.33
CA ILE A 219 0.23 20.53 1.93
C ILE A 219 -0.92 19.57 2.22
N SER A 220 -1.03 18.54 1.38
CA SER A 220 -2.03 17.48 1.51
C SER A 220 -1.37 16.12 1.35
N GLY A 221 -1.77 15.13 2.14
CA GLY A 221 -1.19 13.79 2.11
C GLY A 221 -1.42 12.99 3.38
N THR A 222 -1.12 11.69 3.32
CA THR A 222 -0.97 10.88 4.54
C THR A 222 0.31 11.22 5.32
N ALA A 223 1.31 11.83 4.66
CA ALA A 223 2.51 12.34 5.31
C ALA A 223 2.24 13.45 6.36
N PRO A 224 1.53 14.56 6.07
CA PRO A 224 1.17 15.54 7.09
C PRO A 224 0.26 14.95 8.19
N ALA A 225 -0.63 14.01 7.85
CA ALA A 225 -1.44 13.30 8.84
C ALA A 225 -0.56 12.50 9.82
N ALA A 226 0.44 11.76 9.31
CA ALA A 226 1.39 11.03 10.13
C ALA A 226 2.25 11.97 11.01
N ALA A 227 2.66 13.12 10.48
CA ALA A 227 3.38 14.13 11.26
C ALA A 227 2.52 14.68 12.42
N TYR A 228 1.22 14.89 12.19
CA TYR A 228 0.28 15.30 13.23
C TYR A 228 0.15 14.26 14.36
N VAL A 229 0.05 12.98 13.99
CA VAL A 229 0.04 11.85 14.95
C VAL A 229 1.36 11.75 15.71
N ALA A 230 2.50 11.90 15.03
CA ALA A 230 3.82 11.86 15.66
C ALA A 230 3.98 12.97 16.72
N GLY A 231 3.54 14.20 16.44
CA GLY A 231 3.53 15.28 17.44
C GLY A 231 2.61 14.97 18.63
N SER A 232 1.45 14.37 18.36
CA SER A 232 0.51 13.95 19.41
C SER A 232 1.12 12.86 20.32
N ILE A 233 1.84 11.90 19.72
CA ILE A 233 2.56 10.86 20.45
C ILE A 233 3.72 11.43 21.27
N ALA A 234 4.40 12.46 20.77
CA ALA A 234 5.46 13.13 21.54
C ALA A 234 4.93 13.71 22.85
N LEU A 235 3.75 14.35 22.83
CA LEU A 235 3.06 14.82 24.03
C LEU A 235 2.67 13.66 24.96
N PHE A 236 2.19 12.55 24.39
CA PHE A 236 1.87 11.35 25.15
C PHE A 236 3.11 10.78 25.85
N LEU A 237 4.23 10.65 25.13
CA LEU A 237 5.53 10.19 25.64
C LEU A 237 6.09 11.12 26.71
N GLN A 238 5.95 12.44 26.56
CA GLN A 238 6.33 13.39 27.61
C GLN A 238 5.64 13.03 28.93
N TYR A 239 4.32 12.86 28.91
CA TYR A 239 3.56 12.55 30.11
C TYR A 239 3.85 11.15 30.68
N VAL A 240 3.85 10.10 29.83
CA VAL A 240 4.01 8.73 30.34
C VAL A 240 5.44 8.40 30.72
N LEU A 241 6.43 8.88 29.95
CA LEU A 241 7.83 8.50 30.08
C LEU A 241 8.67 9.59 30.76
N VAL A 242 8.66 10.82 30.24
CA VAL A 242 9.55 11.90 30.75
C VAL A 242 9.14 12.36 32.13
N GLU A 243 7.84 12.60 32.35
CA GLU A 243 7.28 12.93 33.67
C GLU A 243 7.13 11.69 34.58
N ASN A 244 7.54 10.52 34.09
CA ASN A 244 7.57 9.25 34.81
C ASN A 244 6.21 8.85 35.43
N ARG A 245 5.09 9.25 34.80
CA ARG A 245 3.74 8.91 35.30
C ARG A 245 3.37 7.46 35.03
N TYR A 246 3.71 6.96 33.84
CA TYR A 246 3.38 5.60 33.40
C TYR A 246 4.48 5.01 32.49
N PRO A 247 5.74 4.91 32.95
CA PRO A 247 6.88 4.58 32.07
C PRO A 247 6.76 3.21 31.39
N LYS A 248 6.02 2.26 31.99
CA LYS A 248 5.75 0.93 31.40
C LYS A 248 4.77 0.97 30.22
N LYS A 249 4.04 2.07 30.03
CA LYS A 249 3.09 2.29 28.93
C LYS A 249 3.75 2.95 27.70
N ALA A 250 5.05 3.26 27.76
CA ALA A 250 5.80 3.94 26.70
C ALA A 250 6.34 3.00 25.61
N PHE A 251 5.57 1.99 25.20
CA PHE A 251 5.92 1.12 24.06
C PHE A 251 4.94 1.38 22.91
N THR A 252 5.38 1.23 21.66
CA THR A 252 4.55 1.49 20.47
C THR A 252 3.20 0.80 20.55
N GLN A 253 3.16 -0.47 20.93
CA GLN A 253 1.94 -1.27 21.03
C GLN A 253 0.95 -0.71 22.06
N ASN A 254 1.46 -0.25 23.21
CA ASN A 254 0.64 0.40 24.23
C ASN A 254 0.10 1.74 23.74
N ILE A 255 0.97 2.56 23.13
CA ILE A 255 0.57 3.87 22.59
C ILE A 255 -0.50 3.69 21.52
N ALA A 256 -0.26 2.81 20.53
CA ALA A 256 -1.23 2.45 19.49
C ALA A 256 -2.57 2.01 20.10
N THR A 257 -2.55 1.20 21.16
CA THR A 257 -3.76 0.78 21.88
C THR A 257 -4.54 1.97 22.43
N TYR A 258 -3.89 2.93 23.09
CA TYR A 258 -4.55 4.12 23.63
C TYR A 258 -5.03 5.08 22.54
N LEU A 259 -4.29 5.20 21.44
CA LEU A 259 -4.72 5.98 20.28
C LEU A 259 -5.98 5.38 19.66
N LYS A 260 -5.99 4.06 19.41
CA LYS A 260 -7.15 3.31 18.89
C LYS A 260 -8.34 3.42 19.83
N ALA A 261 -8.16 3.19 21.13
CA ALA A 261 -9.25 3.24 22.10
C ALA A 261 -9.86 4.65 22.24
N GLY A 262 -9.02 5.70 22.18
CA GLY A 262 -9.47 7.09 22.25
C GLY A 262 -10.02 7.67 20.94
N ALA A 263 -9.84 6.99 19.80
CA ALA A 263 -10.24 7.49 18.50
C ALA A 263 -11.74 7.82 18.44
N MET A 264 -12.07 8.94 17.79
CA MET A 264 -13.45 9.34 17.52
C MET A 264 -14.05 8.48 16.41
N ARG A 265 -15.27 8.00 16.65
CA ARG A 265 -16.04 7.16 15.73
C ARG A 265 -17.41 7.78 15.48
N SER A 266 -17.95 7.48 14.32
CA SER A 266 -19.32 7.84 13.95
C SER A 266 -20.20 6.60 14.04
N ASP A 267 -21.39 6.70 14.63
CA ASP A 267 -22.27 5.56 14.89
C ASP A 267 -22.77 4.86 13.62
N ASN A 268 -22.72 5.53 12.47
CA ASN A 268 -23.13 5.01 11.16
C ASN A 268 -22.01 4.30 10.39
N ILE A 269 -20.81 4.18 10.95
CA ILE A 269 -19.66 3.51 10.33
C ILE A 269 -19.23 2.35 11.22
N SER A 270 -19.01 1.17 10.64
CA SER A 270 -18.44 0.03 11.38
C SER A 270 -16.93 0.21 11.53
N TYR A 271 -16.41 -0.04 12.73
CA TYR A 271 -14.99 0.05 13.05
C TYR A 271 -14.48 -1.25 13.70
N PRO A 272 -13.22 -1.65 13.47
CA PRO A 272 -12.31 -1.04 12.53
C PRO A 272 -12.70 -1.32 11.06
N ASN A 273 -12.24 -0.49 10.14
CA ASN A 273 -12.43 -0.72 8.70
C ASN A 273 -11.19 -0.28 7.88
N SER A 274 -11.14 -0.67 6.61
CA SER A 274 -10.02 -0.41 5.69
C SER A 274 -9.74 1.06 5.38
N THR A 275 -10.65 1.98 5.70
CA THR A 275 -10.58 3.39 5.31
C THR A 275 -10.23 4.29 6.50
N TYR A 276 -10.94 4.12 7.61
CA TYR A 276 -10.79 4.94 8.82
C TYR A 276 -9.97 4.25 9.91
N GLY A 277 -9.60 2.97 9.73
CA GLY A 277 -8.98 2.20 10.79
C GLY A 277 -9.90 2.11 12.00
N TYR A 278 -9.40 2.49 13.16
CA TYR A 278 -10.16 2.54 14.42
C TYR A 278 -10.88 3.88 14.66
N GLY A 279 -10.72 4.87 13.77
CA GLY A 279 -11.38 6.18 13.86
C GLY A 279 -10.45 7.36 13.64
N LEU A 280 -10.96 8.56 13.89
CA LEU A 280 -10.22 9.82 13.83
C LEU A 280 -9.39 10.00 15.11
N LEU A 281 -8.14 10.44 15.00
CA LEU A 281 -7.30 10.73 16.15
C LEU A 281 -7.98 11.72 17.10
N ASN A 282 -8.12 11.34 18.37
CA ASN A 282 -8.45 12.25 19.45
C ASN A 282 -7.50 12.03 20.62
N ILE A 283 -6.44 12.84 20.65
CA ILE A 283 -5.36 12.67 21.62
C ILE A 283 -5.83 12.84 23.07
N ARG A 284 -6.80 13.74 23.32
CA ARG A 284 -7.38 13.94 24.65
C ARG A 284 -8.04 12.65 25.15
N ASN A 285 -8.89 12.06 24.32
CA ASN A 285 -9.54 10.80 24.65
C ASN A 285 -8.51 9.68 24.86
N SER A 286 -7.40 9.66 24.11
CA SER A 286 -6.30 8.71 24.33
C SER A 286 -5.66 8.85 25.71
N PHE A 287 -5.50 10.09 26.22
CA PHE A 287 -5.09 10.31 27.61
C PHE A 287 -6.14 9.82 28.61
N ASP A 288 -7.43 9.98 28.32
CA ASP A 288 -8.49 9.47 29.19
C ASP A 288 -8.48 7.94 29.30
N GLN A 289 -7.95 7.22 28.30
CA GLN A 289 -7.75 5.76 28.35
C GLN A 289 -6.56 5.32 29.22
N LEU A 290 -5.74 6.25 29.75
CA LEU A 290 -4.64 5.90 30.64
C LEU A 290 -5.08 5.56 32.07
N LYS A 291 -6.31 5.96 32.44
CA LYS A 291 -6.91 5.79 33.76
C LYS A 291 -7.17 4.32 34.08
#